data_AF-A0A7W9FSS5-F1
#
_entry.id   AF-A0A7W9FSS5-F1
#
_cell.length_a   1.000
_cell.length_b   1.000
_cell.length_c   1.000
_cell.angle_alpha   90.00
_cell.angle_beta   90.00
_cell.angle_gamma   90.00
#
_symmetry.space_group_name_H-M   'P 1'
#
loop_
_entity.id
_entity.type
_entity.pdbx_description
1 polymer ?
#
loop_
_entity_poly.entity_id
_entity_poly.type
_entity_poly.pdbx_seq_one_letter_code
_entity_poly.pdbx_strand_id
1 'polypeptide(L)' 'MALWIQNVTADPFTPDKHPSDYVVRINNSPPLASFQHCRIDGAAECLRAAADAVEAALKSTAAKEGGE' A
#
# COMPACT_ATOMS: atom_id res chain seq x y z
N MET A 1 6.24 5.88 -16.37
CA MET A 1 5.40 5.83 -15.16
C MET A 1 5.93 4.73 -14.28
N ALA A 2 6.34 5.04 -13.05
CA ALA A 2 6.90 4.06 -12.13
C ALA A 2 5.96 3.87 -10.94
N LEU A 3 5.62 2.62 -10.65
CA LEU A 3 4.91 2.24 -9.44
C LEU A 3 5.92 1.62 -8.49
N TRP A 4 5.90 2.04 -7.23
CA TRP A 4 6.74 1.46 -6.19
C TRP A 4 5.98 1.31 -4.88
N ILE A 5 6.37 0.27 -4.13
CA ILE A 5 5.90 -0.02 -2.78
C ILE A 5 7.02 0.36 -1.82
N GLN A 6 6.70 1.22 -0.86
CA GLN A 6 7.67 1.73 0.12
C GLN A 6 7.27 1.28 1.52
N ASN A 7 8.21 0.70 2.26
CA ASN A 7 8.06 0.50 3.71
C ASN A 7 8.24 1.85 4.42
N VAL A 8 7.25 2.26 5.19
CA VAL A 8 7.23 3.52 5.95
C VAL A 8 7.11 3.28 7.46
N THR A 9 7.33 2.04 7.90
CA THR A 9 7.30 1.65 9.31
C THR A 9 8.28 2.53 10.09
N ALA A 10 7.81 3.14 11.18
CA ALA A 10 8.60 4.09 11.96
C ALA A 10 9.85 3.45 12.57
N ASP A 11 9.76 2.18 12.98
CA ASP A 11 10.87 1.43 13.55
C ASP A 11 11.47 0.45 12.51
N PRO A 12 12.70 0.68 12.03
CA PRO A 12 13.35 -0.18 11.05
C PRO A 12 13.76 -1.55 11.63
N PHE A 13 13.80 -1.68 12.96
CA PHE A 13 14.10 -2.92 13.66
C PHE A 13 12.87 -3.79 13.92
N THR A 14 11.70 -3.39 13.40
CA THR A 14 10.47 -4.17 13.48
C THR A 14 10.74 -5.58 12.96
N PRO A 15 10.52 -6.64 13.78
CA PRO A 15 10.81 -7.99 13.36
C PRO A 15 9.91 -8.41 12.20
N ASP A 16 10.38 -9.29 11.32
CA ASP A 16 9.67 -9.64 10.07
C ASP A 16 8.29 -10.29 10.27
N LYS A 17 8.06 -10.86 11.46
CA LYS A 17 6.77 -11.43 11.88
C LYS A 17 5.75 -10.37 12.35
N HIS A 18 6.16 -9.12 12.50
CA HIS A 18 5.28 -8.03 12.89
C HIS A 18 4.80 -7.27 11.66
N PRO A 19 3.57 -6.72 11.71
CA PRO A 19 3.05 -5.91 10.64
C PRO A 19 3.91 -4.66 10.47
N SER A 20 4.30 -4.39 9.22
CA SER A 20 4.98 -3.19 8.78
C SER A 20 4.02 -2.36 7.93
N ASP A 21 4.09 -1.03 8.03
CA ASP A 21 3.29 -0.10 7.23
C ASP A 21 3.95 0.13 5.87
N TYR A 22 3.16 0.00 4.81
CA TYR A 22 3.58 0.22 3.44
C TYR A 22 2.68 1.21 2.73
N VAL A 23 3.26 1.94 1.78
CA VAL A 23 2.53 2.81 0.87
C VAL A 23 2.82 2.45 -0.58
N VAL A 24 1.79 2.50 -1.40
CA VAL A 24 1.88 2.39 -2.86
C VAL A 24 1.90 3.79 -3.44
N ARG A 25 2.86 4.08 -4.32
CA ARG A 25 2.99 5.36 -5.01
C ARG A 25 3.09 5.15 -6.51
N ILE A 26 2.53 6.08 -7.27
CA ILE A 26 2.73 6.21 -8.71
C ILE A 26 3.40 7.55 -8.97
N ASN A 27 4.63 7.52 -9.47
CA ASN A 27 5.49 8.70 -9.63
C ASN A 27 5.71 9.48 -8.29
N ASN A 28 6.05 10.77 -8.36
CA ASN A 28 6.28 11.64 -7.19
C ASN A 28 5.00 12.15 -6.50
N SER A 29 3.84 11.61 -6.87
CA SER A 29 2.54 12.00 -6.32
C SER A 29 2.36 11.52 -4.87
N PRO A 30 1.40 12.11 -4.13
CA PRO A 30 1.01 11.60 -2.81
C PRO A 30 0.70 10.08 -2.86
N PRO A 31 0.81 9.37 -1.72
CA PRO A 31 0.50 7.94 -1.63
C PRO A 31 -0.87 7.61 -2.24
N LEU A 32 -0.89 6.62 -3.13
CA LEU A 32 -2.11 6.14 -3.77
C LEU A 32 -2.95 5.31 -2.80
N ALA A 33 -2.27 4.43 -2.05
CA ALA A 33 -2.87 3.57 -1.05
C ALA A 33 -1.85 3.25 0.05
N SER A 34 -2.34 2.88 1.23
CA SER A 34 -1.55 2.38 2.35
C SER A 34 -2.08 1.03 2.80
N PHE A 35 -1.20 0.13 3.19
CA PHE A 35 -1.56 -1.19 3.69
C PHE A 35 -0.53 -1.68 4.72
N GLN A 36 -0.90 -2.70 5.50
CA GLN A 36 0.00 -3.38 6.42
C GLN A 36 0.31 -4.79 5.93
N HIS A 37 1.56 -5.21 6.13
CA HIS A 37 2.02 -6.54 5.73
C HIS A 37 3.19 -7.01 6.59
N CYS A 38 3.24 -8.30 6.92
CA CYS A 38 4.37 -8.91 7.62
C CYS A 38 5.40 -9.42 6.61
N ARG A 39 6.67 -9.01 6.73
CA ARG A 39 7.72 -9.36 5.76
C ARG A 39 7.93 -10.87 5.60
N ILE A 40 7.65 -11.64 6.65
CA ILE A 40 7.79 -13.10 6.65
C ILE A 40 6.83 -13.80 5.67
N ASP A 41 5.68 -13.19 5.35
CA ASP A 41 4.70 -13.75 4.41
C ASP A 41 5.19 -13.67 2.95
N GLY A 42 6.24 -12.88 2.71
CA GLY A 42 6.98 -12.84 1.45
C GLY A 42 6.41 -11.86 0.42
N ALA A 43 7.19 -11.63 -0.64
CA ALA A 43 6.91 -10.59 -1.63
C ALA A 43 5.61 -10.81 -2.41
N ALA A 44 5.20 -12.05 -2.65
CA ALA A 44 3.96 -12.35 -3.37
C ALA A 44 2.72 -11.88 -2.59
N GLU A 45 2.67 -12.14 -1.29
CA GLU A 45 1.61 -11.68 -0.40
C GLU A 45 1.63 -10.15 -0.26
N CYS A 46 2.81 -9.54 -0.18
CA CYS A 46 2.96 -8.08 -0.18
C CYS A 46 2.35 -7.44 -1.44
N LEU A 47 2.64 -8.00 -2.62
CA LEU A 47 2.11 -7.51 -3.89
C LEU A 47 0.59 -7.69 -4.00
N ARG A 48 0.04 -8.79 -3.48
CA ARG A 48 -1.42 -9.01 -3.40
C ARG A 48 -2.09 -7.97 -2.50
N ALA A 49 -1.55 -7.74 -1.30
CA ALA A 49 -2.06 -6.73 -0.38
C ALA A 49 -1.98 -5.31 -0.98
N ALA A 50 -0.89 -4.99 -1.68
CA ALA A 50 -0.75 -3.72 -2.39
C ALA A 50 -1.81 -3.55 -3.49
N ALA A 51 -2.08 -4.60 -4.27
CA ALA A 51 -3.10 -4.56 -5.33
C ALA A 51 -4.50 -4.36 -4.76
N ASP A 52 -4.85 -5.08 -3.68
CA ASP A 52 -6.14 -4.95 -3.00
C ASP A 52 -6.35 -3.53 -2.43
N ALA A 53 -5.32 -2.99 -1.78
CA ALA A 53 -5.37 -1.63 -1.23
C ALA A 53 -5.54 -0.55 -2.32
N VAL A 54 -4.92 -0.74 -3.49
CA VAL A 54 -5.10 0.16 -4.63
C VAL A 54 -6.51 0.03 -5.21
N GLU A 55 -7.03 -1.19 -5.36
CA GLU A 55 -8.41 -1.39 -5.85
C GLU A 55 -9.44 -0.71 -4.91
N ALA A 56 -9.27 -0.88 -3.59
CA ALA A 56 -10.11 -0.24 -2.59
C ALA A 56 -10.03 1.30 -2.64
N ALA A 57 -8.82 1.85 -2.83
CA ALA A 57 -8.61 3.29 -2.97
C ALA A 57 -9.29 3.84 -4.25
N LEU A 58 -9.16 3.15 -5.38
CA LEU A 58 -9.77 3.55 -6.66
C LEU A 58 -11.30 3.51 -6.59
N LYS A 59 -11.89 2.47 -5.97
CA LYS A 59 -13.35 2.40 -5.74
C LYS A 59 -13.83 3.55 -4.85
N SER A 60 -13.06 3.91 -3.83
CA SER A 60 -13.42 4.99 -2.91
C SER A 60 -13.37 6.36 -3.57
N THR A 61 -12.44 6.58 -4.50
CA THR A 61 -12.38 7.82 -5.30
C THR A 61 -13.51 7.89 -6.32
N ALA A 62 -13.80 6.79 -7.02
CA ALA A 62 -14.93 6.73 -7.97
C ALA A 62 -16.29 6.99 -7.29
N ALA A 63 -16.47 6.57 -6.03
CA ALA A 63 -17.66 6.88 -5.25
C ALA A 63 -17.79 8.36 -4.86
N LYS A 64 -16.71 9.14 -4.88
CA LYS A 64 -16.73 10.58 -4.58
C LYS A 64 -17.05 11.46 -5.79
N GLU A 65 -16.90 10.96 -7.01
CA GLU A 65 -17.13 11.74 -8.26
C GLU A 65 -18.52 11.54 -8.87
N GLY A 66 -19.42 10.78 -8.22
CA GLY A 66 -20.76 10.45 -8.72
C GLY A 66 -21.92 11.11 -7.97
N GLY A 67 -21.70 12.24 -7.29
CA GLY A 67 -22.73 12.94 -6.51
C GLY A 67 -22.78 14.43 -6.82
N GLU A 68 -23.46 14.78 -7.91
CA GLU A 68 -24.00 16.12 -8.20
C GLU A 68 -25.53 16.04 -8.30
#